data_AF-A0A2J6I2M5-F1
#
_entry.id   AF-A0A2J6I2M5-F1
#
_cell.length_a   1.000
_cell.length_b   1.000
_cell.length_c   1.000
_cell.angle_alpha   90.00
_cell.angle_beta   90.00
_cell.angle_gamma   90.00
#
_symmetry.space_group_name_H-M   'P 1'
#
loop_
_entity.id
_entity.type
_entity.pdbx_description
1 polymer ?
#
loop_
_entity_poly.entity_id
_entity_poly.type
_entity_poly.pdbx_seq_one_letter_code
_entity_poly.pdbx_strand_id
1 'polypeptide(L)'
;MELLIYLTKSIFSVAILYMVYMLFFRAQNSLVFNRIFLLAILVIGLLGPLIPLVNIPLINNSNGIINNSMSFTILLEELNITSNKISNNSFISSPESILLITYLAISSIIFLSLVYRLFGILKLVYTNKVINNQGFKFVLLEDNMPAFSFFNYIFISESIYKNSSISEGIISHEKVHAIQKHSLDILFAELLIIIQWVNPLSYLLKRSIRENHEFLADRGVLMDNTDFEQYKLLLLQNSSLLTINSITHNFSYSLLKKRINMMTRKNSKIKLVLGAILLPIAFGITILACSSPQKDEALTEEMTNTEQTKTEQSENAEMNQEKEVATSDQVYKVVETMPEFPGGTSELYKYLGENIKYPESAKKEGIQGRVFISFVVNKDGSISDVKKLRGVSEELDKEAMRVIKNMPKWKPGEQRGEKVKVEYALPINFKLN
;
A
#
# COMPACT_ATOMS: atom_id res chain seq x y z
N MET A 1 7.87 17.04 4.68
CA MET A 1 7.07 16.65 3.49
C MET A 1 6.38 15.30 3.70
N GLU A 2 6.92 14.43 4.56
CA GLU A 2 6.46 13.05 4.76
C GLU A 2 5.03 12.92 5.33
N LEU A 3 4.64 13.76 6.29
CA LEU A 3 3.29 13.69 6.87
C LEU A 3 2.20 13.94 5.83
N LEU A 4 2.42 14.88 4.91
CA LEU A 4 1.44 15.19 3.86
C LEU A 4 1.31 14.03 2.87
N ILE A 5 2.43 13.43 2.46
CA ILE A 5 2.46 12.25 1.58
C ILE A 5 1.77 11.06 2.26
N TYR A 6 1.99 10.88 3.56
CA TYR A 6 1.31 9.87 4.34
C TYR A 6 -0.21 10.07 4.35
N LEU A 7 -0.68 11.30 4.62
CA LEU A 7 -2.11 11.61 4.65
C LEU A 7 -2.80 11.41 3.30
N THR A 8 -2.15 11.78 2.19
CA THR A 8 -2.72 11.57 0.85
C THR A 8 -2.81 10.08 0.51
N LYS A 9 -1.75 9.29 0.80
CA LYS A 9 -1.77 7.83 0.65
C LYS A 9 -2.86 7.18 1.51
N SER A 10 -3.02 7.63 2.76
CA SER A 10 -4.08 7.15 3.67
C SER A 10 -5.48 7.42 3.10
N ILE A 11 -5.78 8.66 2.68
CA ILE A 11 -7.08 9.02 2.10
C ILE A 11 -7.36 8.19 0.85
N PHE A 12 -6.38 8.02 -0.04
CA PHE A 12 -6.51 7.24 -1.26
C PHE A 12 -6.80 5.76 -0.98
N SER A 13 -6.09 5.16 -0.03
CA SER A 13 -6.29 3.75 0.35
C SER A 13 -7.71 3.50 0.89
N VAL A 14 -8.20 4.40 1.75
CA VAL A 14 -9.55 4.34 2.29
C VAL A 14 -10.59 4.55 1.20
N ALA A 15 -10.35 5.47 0.26
CA ALA A 15 -11.28 5.79 -0.84
C ALA A 15 -11.56 4.58 -1.72
N ILE A 16 -10.50 3.90 -2.18
CA ILE A 16 -10.62 2.73 -3.07
C ILE A 16 -11.40 1.63 -2.38
N LEU A 17 -11.00 1.22 -1.17
CA LEU A 17 -11.63 0.12 -0.47
C LEU A 17 -13.09 0.44 -0.09
N TYR A 18 -13.36 1.69 0.30
CA TYR A 18 -14.72 2.14 0.59
C TYR A 18 -15.61 2.19 -0.66
N MET A 19 -15.05 2.50 -1.83
CA MET A 19 -15.78 2.45 -3.09
C MET A 19 -16.21 1.02 -3.43
N VAL A 20 -15.32 0.04 -3.25
CA VAL A 20 -15.67 -1.39 -3.41
C VAL A 20 -16.79 -1.80 -2.43
N TYR A 21 -16.70 -1.38 -1.17
CA TYR A 21 -17.76 -1.59 -0.19
C TYR A 21 -19.12 -1.04 -0.68
N MET A 22 -19.13 0.21 -1.12
CA MET A 22 -20.34 0.93 -1.53
C MET A 22 -21.06 0.26 -2.71
N LEU A 23 -20.31 -0.26 -3.68
CA LEU A 23 -20.87 -0.85 -4.90
C LEU A 23 -21.37 -2.28 -4.69
N PHE A 24 -20.61 -3.11 -3.97
CA PHE A 24 -20.84 -4.56 -3.94
C PHE A 24 -21.40 -5.08 -2.62
N PHE A 25 -20.87 -4.59 -1.49
CA PHE A 25 -21.09 -5.20 -0.16
C PHE A 25 -22.16 -4.50 0.67
N ARG A 26 -22.34 -3.18 0.53
CA ARG A 26 -23.35 -2.40 1.29
C ARG A 26 -24.76 -2.97 1.20
N ALA A 27 -25.12 -3.50 0.04
CA ALA A 27 -26.44 -4.04 -0.25
C ALA A 27 -26.63 -5.51 0.19
N GLN A 28 -25.58 -6.17 0.72
CA GLN A 28 -25.59 -7.60 1.04
C GLN A 28 -26.01 -7.85 2.47
N ASN A 29 -26.82 -8.89 2.66
CA ASN A 29 -27.24 -9.44 3.95
C ASN A 29 -26.10 -10.20 4.68
N SER A 30 -24.85 -10.09 4.24
CA SER A 30 -23.67 -10.56 4.98
C SER A 30 -23.19 -9.50 5.99
N LEU A 31 -24.05 -9.12 6.93
CA LEU A 31 -23.82 -7.99 7.84
C LEU A 31 -22.60 -8.15 8.76
N VAL A 32 -22.29 -9.38 9.19
CA VAL A 32 -21.11 -9.68 10.01
C VAL A 32 -19.83 -9.43 9.20
N PHE A 33 -19.81 -9.86 7.93
CA PHE A 33 -18.70 -9.57 7.02
C PHE A 33 -18.55 -8.06 6.82
N ASN A 34 -19.65 -7.34 6.57
CA ASN A 34 -19.63 -5.88 6.41
C ASN A 34 -19.08 -5.18 7.66
N ARG A 35 -19.44 -5.63 8.88
CA ARG A 35 -18.90 -5.12 10.15
C ARG A 35 -17.37 -5.22 10.17
N ILE A 36 -16.85 -6.43 9.96
CA ILE A 36 -15.40 -6.70 9.99
C ILE A 36 -14.69 -5.92 8.88
N PHE A 37 -15.26 -5.91 7.69
CA PHE A 37 -14.67 -5.24 6.53
C PHE A 37 -14.58 -3.73 6.72
N LEU A 38 -15.63 -3.07 7.21
CA LEU A 38 -15.62 -1.63 7.47
C LEU A 38 -14.58 -1.24 8.53
N LEU A 39 -14.43 -2.04 9.59
CA LEU A 39 -13.40 -1.83 10.60
C LEU A 39 -11.99 -2.06 10.02
N ALA A 40 -11.82 -3.08 9.20
CA ALA A 40 -10.56 -3.36 8.52
C ALA A 40 -10.13 -2.21 7.60
N ILE A 41 -11.05 -1.55 6.88
CA ILE A 41 -10.72 -0.39 6.04
C ILE A 41 -10.13 0.75 6.87
N LEU A 42 -10.66 1.03 8.06
CA LEU A 42 -10.11 2.08 8.94
C LEU A 42 -8.68 1.72 9.39
N VAL A 43 -8.44 0.45 9.72
CA VAL A 43 -7.12 -0.05 10.13
C VAL A 43 -6.13 0.00 8.96
N ILE A 44 -6.53 -0.46 7.78
CA ILE A 44 -5.71 -0.41 6.55
C ILE A 44 -5.42 1.04 6.14
N GLY A 45 -6.38 1.95 6.32
CA GLY A 45 -6.14 3.38 6.09
C GLY A 45 -5.04 3.97 6.97
N LEU A 46 -4.86 3.44 8.19
CA LEU A 46 -3.79 3.84 9.10
C LEU A 46 -2.48 3.10 8.81
N LEU A 47 -2.54 1.77 8.73
CA LEU A 47 -1.36 0.93 8.66
C LEU A 47 -0.81 0.79 7.24
N GLY A 48 -1.66 0.86 6.22
CA GLY A 48 -1.30 0.66 4.82
C GLY A 48 -0.12 1.53 4.36
N PRO A 49 -0.16 2.86 4.59
CA PRO A 49 0.96 3.72 4.24
C PRO A 49 2.20 3.55 5.14
N LEU A 50 2.07 2.88 6.29
CA LEU A 50 3.18 2.54 7.19
C LEU A 50 3.86 1.22 6.81
N ILE A 51 3.22 0.36 6.00
CA ILE A 51 3.84 -0.88 5.54
C ILE A 51 5.04 -0.46 4.67
N PRO A 52 6.28 -0.69 5.15
CA PRO A 52 7.45 -0.35 4.37
C PRO A 52 7.41 -1.18 3.09
N LEU A 53 7.80 -0.55 1.98
CA LEU A 53 8.26 -1.14 0.73
C LEU A 53 8.50 -2.65 0.88
N VAL A 54 7.46 -3.46 0.65
CA VAL A 54 7.74 -4.84 0.29
C VAL A 54 8.35 -4.65 -1.09
N ASN A 55 9.68 -4.67 -1.16
CA ASN A 55 10.39 -5.00 -2.39
C ASN A 55 9.86 -6.38 -2.74
N ILE A 56 8.75 -6.41 -3.47
CA ILE A 56 8.28 -7.59 -4.15
C ILE A 56 9.13 -7.60 -5.42
N PRO A 57 10.20 -8.42 -5.53
CA PRO A 57 10.85 -8.64 -6.80
C PRO A 57 9.94 -9.57 -7.63
N LEU A 58 8.67 -9.22 -7.81
CA LEU A 58 7.80 -9.93 -8.74
C LEU A 58 7.57 -9.04 -9.95
N ILE A 59 8.25 -9.46 -11.01
CA ILE A 59 8.07 -9.07 -12.40
C ILE A 59 8.75 -7.73 -12.75
N ASN A 60 10.06 -7.67 -12.50
CA ASN A 60 10.97 -6.98 -13.42
C ASN A 60 11.47 -7.99 -14.47
N ASN A 61 10.54 -8.62 -15.19
CA ASN A 61 10.84 -9.26 -16.46
C ASN A 61 10.51 -8.27 -17.59
N SER A 62 11.31 -7.21 -17.66
CA SER A 62 11.65 -6.52 -18.90
C SER A 62 12.85 -5.62 -18.65
N ASN A 63 14.03 -6.13 -19.04
CA ASN A 63 15.19 -5.36 -19.50
C ASN A 63 15.90 -4.46 -18.49
N GLY A 64 16.02 -4.91 -17.24
CA GLY A 64 17.02 -4.39 -16.29
C GLY A 64 18.43 -4.89 -16.64
N ILE A 65 19.03 -4.36 -17.71
CA ILE A 65 20.48 -4.33 -17.84
C ILE A 65 20.98 -3.48 -16.67
N ILE A 66 21.37 -4.14 -15.58
CA ILE A 66 21.96 -3.48 -14.42
C ILE A 66 23.32 -2.94 -14.87
N ASN A 67 23.32 -1.65 -15.19
CA ASN A 67 24.49 -0.80 -15.17
C ASN A 67 25.04 -0.77 -13.74
N ASN A 68 25.80 -1.79 -13.35
CA ASN A 68 26.64 -1.69 -12.16
C ASN A 68 27.95 -1.00 -12.57
N SER A 69 27.87 0.30 -12.89
CA SER A 69 29.07 1.14 -12.83
C SER A 69 29.39 1.34 -11.35
N MET A 70 30.39 0.60 -10.86
CA MET A 70 30.97 0.86 -9.55
C MET A 70 31.60 2.25 -9.58
N SER A 71 30.87 3.24 -9.07
CA SER A 71 31.38 4.59 -8.81
C SER A 71 32.24 4.53 -7.55
N PHE A 72 33.56 4.60 -7.69
CA PHE A 72 34.45 4.76 -6.56
C PHE A 72 34.63 6.26 -6.29
N THR A 73 33.97 6.78 -5.27
CA THR A 73 34.23 8.13 -4.78
C THR A 73 35.47 8.09 -3.90
N ILE A 74 36.58 8.65 -4.38
CA ILE A 74 37.77 8.90 -3.56
C ILE A 74 37.37 10.00 -2.56
N LEU A 75 37.24 9.62 -1.29
CA LEU A 75 37.08 10.58 -0.19
C LEU A 75 38.46 11.19 0.06
N LEU A 76 38.68 12.41 -0.45
CA LEU A 76 39.78 13.24 0.05
C LEU A 76 39.34 13.70 1.45
N GLU A 77 40.07 13.26 2.47
CA GLU A 77 39.88 13.74 3.83
C GLU A 77 40.36 15.19 3.91
N GLU A 78 39.44 16.12 3.67
CA GLU A 78 39.64 17.51 4.02
C GLU A 78 39.58 17.58 5.55
N LEU A 79 40.70 17.96 6.18
CA LEU A 79 40.76 18.27 7.60
C LEU A 79 39.83 19.46 7.89
N ASN A 80 38.55 19.18 8.10
CA ASN A 80 37.63 20.12 8.70
C ASN A 80 38.01 20.26 10.17
N ILE A 81 38.75 21.32 10.48
CA ILE A 81 38.85 21.84 11.85
C ILE A 81 37.42 22.23 12.25
N THR A 82 36.69 21.31 12.86
CA THR A 82 35.40 21.60 13.48
C THR A 82 35.65 22.49 14.68
N SER A 83 35.51 23.81 14.48
CA SER A 83 35.05 24.67 15.56
C SER A 83 33.71 24.10 16.00
N ASN A 84 33.66 23.60 17.24
CA ASN A 84 32.47 23.04 17.85
C ASN A 84 31.47 24.19 18.07
N LYS A 85 30.80 24.61 17.00
CA LYS A 85 29.61 25.45 17.09
C LYS A 85 28.57 24.54 17.73
N ILE A 86 28.35 24.75 19.03
CA ILE A 86 27.18 24.25 19.73
C ILE A 86 25.99 24.87 19.00
N SER A 87 25.50 24.16 17.99
CA SER A 87 24.23 24.44 17.35
C SER A 87 23.19 24.16 18.41
N ASN A 88 22.69 25.23 19.02
CA ASN A 88 21.40 25.20 19.68
C ASN A 88 20.37 24.82 18.62
N ASN A 89 20.20 23.52 18.37
CA ASN A 89 19.09 22.98 17.60
C ASN A 89 17.84 23.27 18.43
N SER A 90 17.26 24.46 18.24
CA SER A 90 15.89 24.70 18.62
C SER A 90 15.03 23.75 17.78
N PHE A 91 14.67 22.62 18.40
CA PHE A 91 13.82 21.54 17.88
C PHE A 91 12.51 22.05 17.24
N ILE A 92 12.13 23.29 17.54
CA ILE A 92 10.88 23.95 17.18
C ILE A 92 11.00 24.78 15.88
N SER A 93 12.19 24.97 15.30
CA SER A 93 12.38 25.94 14.21
C SER A 93 12.11 25.40 12.80
N SER A 94 11.93 24.09 12.60
CA SER A 94 11.63 23.54 11.28
C SER A 94 10.12 23.62 10.98
N PRO A 95 9.69 24.04 9.77
CA PRO A 95 8.28 24.03 9.37
C PRO A 95 7.61 22.66 9.49
N GLU A 96 8.39 21.58 9.34
CA GLU A 96 7.89 20.21 9.46
C GLU A 96 7.59 19.82 10.91
N SER A 97 8.45 20.23 11.85
CA SER A 97 8.21 20.07 13.29
C SER A 97 6.94 20.81 13.71
N ILE A 98 6.73 22.03 13.22
CA ILE A 98 5.55 22.84 13.52
C ILE A 98 4.28 22.16 13.00
N LEU A 99 4.30 21.62 11.78
CA LEU A 99 3.17 20.90 11.19
C LEU A 99 2.84 19.63 11.99
N LEU A 100 3.85 18.87 12.43
CA LEU A 100 3.64 17.68 13.26
C LEU A 100 3.07 18.04 14.64
N ILE A 101 3.61 19.07 15.30
CA ILE A 101 3.14 19.53 16.61
C ILE A 101 1.69 20.01 16.52
N THR A 102 1.34 20.79 15.50
CA THR A 102 -0.05 21.26 15.30
C THR A 102 -1.00 20.09 15.03
N TYR A 103 -0.58 19.10 14.24
CA TYR A 103 -1.35 17.88 14.00
C TYR A 103 -1.64 17.12 15.30
N LEU A 104 -0.62 16.91 16.14
CA LEU A 104 -0.74 16.23 17.42
C LEU A 104 -1.59 17.03 18.42
N ALA A 105 -1.47 18.36 18.43
CA ALA A 105 -2.28 19.23 19.29
C ALA A 105 -3.78 19.10 18.96
N ILE A 106 -4.15 19.15 17.68
CA ILE A 106 -5.54 18.98 17.25
C ILE A 106 -6.05 17.58 17.59
N SER A 107 -5.25 16.53 17.31
CA SER A 107 -5.58 15.16 17.67
C SER A 107 -5.84 15.02 19.19
N SER A 108 -5.04 15.69 20.02
CA SER A 108 -5.20 15.69 21.48
C SER A 108 -6.49 16.38 21.93
N ILE A 109 -6.87 17.51 21.32
CA ILE A 109 -8.14 18.20 21.60
C ILE A 109 -9.34 17.29 21.28
N ILE A 110 -9.32 16.60 20.14
CA ILE A 110 -10.39 15.68 19.74
C ILE A 110 -10.43 14.46 20.70
N PHE A 111 -9.27 13.98 21.13
CA PHE A 111 -9.19 12.92 22.15
C PHE A 111 -9.80 13.34 23.49
N LEU A 112 -9.46 14.55 23.99
CA LEU A 112 -10.06 15.08 25.22
C LEU A 112 -11.58 15.24 25.10
N SER A 113 -12.08 15.65 23.92
CA SER A 113 -13.51 15.68 23.60
C SER A 113 -14.17 14.30 23.69
N LEU A 114 -13.51 13.23 23.22
CA LEU A 114 -13.98 11.85 23.40
C LEU A 114 -14.04 11.47 24.89
N VAL A 115 -13.00 11.78 25.67
CA VAL A 115 -12.96 11.50 27.11
C VAL A 115 -14.09 12.23 27.84
N TYR A 116 -14.35 13.50 27.50
CA TYR A 116 -15.46 14.26 28.06
C TYR A 116 -16.83 13.60 27.77
N ARG A 117 -17.07 13.14 26.53
CA ARG A 117 -18.30 12.41 26.17
C ARG A 117 -18.45 11.11 26.97
N LEU A 118 -17.37 10.36 27.15
CA LEU A 118 -17.36 9.14 27.97
C LEU A 118 -17.69 9.45 29.43
N PHE A 119 -17.13 10.51 29.99
CA PHE A 119 -17.46 10.97 31.34
C PHE A 119 -18.94 11.36 31.47
N GLY A 120 -19.52 11.96 30.43
CA GLY A 120 -20.97 12.20 30.34
C GLY A 120 -21.78 10.92 30.54
N ILE A 121 -21.46 9.85 29.79
CA ILE A 121 -22.15 8.55 29.92
C ILE A 121 -21.98 7.98 31.34
N LEU A 122 -20.78 8.06 31.93
CA LEU A 122 -20.54 7.61 33.30
C LEU A 122 -21.33 8.43 34.33
N LYS A 123 -21.45 9.75 34.13
CA LYS A 123 -22.28 10.62 34.94
C LYS A 123 -23.75 10.17 34.88
N LEU A 124 -24.28 9.87 33.69
CA LEU A 124 -25.64 9.34 33.54
C LEU A 124 -25.86 8.04 34.33
N VAL A 125 -24.88 7.14 34.38
CA VAL A 125 -24.95 5.90 35.17
C VAL A 125 -24.97 6.19 36.67
N TYR A 126 -24.21 7.19 37.13
CA TYR A 126 -24.10 7.50 38.55
C TYR A 126 -25.28 8.33 39.09
N THR A 127 -25.91 9.15 38.25
CA THR A 127 -27.02 10.02 38.66
C THR A 127 -28.37 9.32 38.67
N ASN A 128 -28.56 8.32 37.80
CA ASN A 128 -29.85 7.68 37.57
C ASN A 128 -29.97 6.33 38.28
N LYS A 129 -31.21 5.88 38.49
CA LYS A 129 -31.49 4.58 39.10
C LYS A 129 -31.09 3.44 38.18
N VAL A 130 -30.29 2.52 38.70
CA VAL A 130 -29.84 1.32 37.97
C VAL A 130 -30.57 0.08 38.49
N ILE A 131 -31.18 -0.68 37.58
CA ILE A 131 -31.86 -1.95 37.85
C ILE A 131 -31.10 -3.07 37.12
N ASN A 132 -30.72 -4.12 37.84
CA ASN A 132 -30.08 -5.28 37.23
C ASN A 132 -31.16 -6.31 36.85
N ASN A 133 -31.23 -6.68 35.58
CA ASN A 133 -32.16 -7.69 35.10
C ASN A 133 -31.54 -8.52 33.96
N GLN A 134 -31.67 -9.84 34.02
CA GLN A 134 -31.18 -10.78 32.99
C GLN A 134 -29.69 -10.58 32.60
N GLY A 135 -28.84 -10.17 33.56
CA GLY A 135 -27.42 -9.92 33.32
C GLY A 135 -27.08 -8.57 32.69
N PHE A 136 -28.08 -7.71 32.43
CA PHE A 136 -27.92 -6.35 31.93
C PHE A 136 -28.27 -5.31 32.99
N LYS A 137 -27.61 -4.14 32.94
CA LYS A 137 -27.87 -3.01 33.84
C LYS A 137 -28.74 -1.98 33.14
N PHE A 138 -30.00 -1.91 33.52
CA PHE A 138 -30.96 -0.94 33.01
C PHE A 138 -30.83 0.37 33.79
N VAL A 139 -30.57 1.47 33.09
CA VAL A 139 -30.50 2.82 33.64
C VAL A 139 -31.77 3.54 33.25
N LEU A 140 -32.62 3.86 34.24
CA LEU A 140 -33.88 4.55 34.01
C LEU A 140 -33.64 6.05 33.86
N LEU A 141 -34.02 6.60 32.70
CA LEU A 141 -33.91 8.02 32.37
C LEU A 141 -35.25 8.74 32.55
N GLU A 142 -35.17 10.05 32.74
CA GLU A 142 -36.32 10.95 32.62
C GLU A 142 -36.96 10.84 31.22
N ASP A 143 -38.26 11.13 31.17
CA ASP A 143 -39.07 10.97 29.96
C ASP A 143 -38.57 11.87 28.79
N ASN A 144 -38.78 11.41 27.55
CA ASN A 144 -38.34 11.99 26.26
C ASN A 144 -36.91 11.67 25.77
N MET A 145 -36.16 10.81 26.45
CA MET A 145 -34.86 10.35 25.92
C MET A 145 -35.01 9.06 25.10
N PRO A 146 -34.38 8.96 23.91
CA PRO A 146 -34.37 7.71 23.14
C PRO A 146 -33.60 6.63 23.90
N ALA A 147 -34.03 5.39 23.74
CA ALA A 147 -33.29 4.26 24.28
C ALA A 147 -31.95 4.09 23.55
N PHE A 148 -30.90 3.73 24.28
CA PHE A 148 -29.60 3.40 23.72
C PHE A 148 -28.83 2.47 24.66
N SER A 149 -27.80 1.80 24.13
CA SER A 149 -26.98 0.85 24.86
C SER A 149 -25.50 1.21 24.82
N PHE A 150 -24.81 0.98 25.94
CA PHE A 150 -23.38 1.19 26.09
C PHE A 150 -22.75 0.05 26.90
N PHE A 151 -21.97 -0.80 26.23
CA PHE A 151 -21.49 -2.08 26.80
C PHE A 151 -22.65 -2.89 27.40
N ASN A 152 -22.62 -3.16 28.71
CA ASN A 152 -23.66 -3.93 29.40
C ASN A 152 -24.76 -3.04 30.03
N TYR A 153 -24.72 -1.73 29.77
CA TYR A 153 -25.70 -0.76 30.25
C TYR A 153 -26.73 -0.47 29.16
N ILE A 154 -28.00 -0.53 29.51
CA ILE A 154 -29.13 -0.21 28.63
C ILE A 154 -29.85 1.00 29.24
N PHE A 155 -29.87 2.11 28.52
CA PHE A 155 -30.52 3.35 28.92
C PHE A 155 -31.90 3.39 28.28
N ILE A 156 -32.94 3.58 29.10
CA ILE A 156 -34.33 3.56 28.65
C ILE A 156 -35.16 4.52 29.52
N SER A 157 -36.11 5.22 28.91
CA SER A 157 -37.01 6.09 29.68
C SER A 157 -37.95 5.26 30.55
N GLU A 158 -38.34 5.81 31.70
CA GLU A 158 -39.23 5.11 32.63
C GLU A 158 -40.61 4.82 32.03
N SER A 159 -41.15 5.73 31.21
CA SER A 159 -42.38 5.54 30.44
C SER A 159 -42.34 4.35 29.47
N ILE A 160 -41.26 4.19 28.71
CA ILE A 160 -41.10 3.08 27.76
C ILE A 160 -40.88 1.78 28.53
N TYR A 161 -40.10 1.80 29.62
CA TYR A 161 -39.83 0.61 30.42
C TYR A 161 -41.09 0.02 31.07
N LYS A 162 -42.05 0.87 31.49
CA LYS A 162 -43.32 0.41 32.07
C LYS A 162 -44.31 -0.10 31.03
N ASN A 163 -44.22 0.32 29.77
CA ASN A 163 -45.12 -0.10 28.71
C ASN A 163 -44.67 -1.42 28.08
N SER A 164 -45.16 -2.54 28.64
CA SER A 164 -44.78 -3.91 28.26
C SER A 164 -44.71 -4.15 26.74
N SER A 165 -45.74 -3.76 25.98
CA SER A 165 -45.84 -4.03 24.54
C SER A 165 -44.79 -3.30 23.69
N ILE A 166 -44.45 -2.05 24.03
CA ILE A 166 -43.44 -1.26 23.31
C ILE A 166 -42.03 -1.60 23.81
N SER A 167 -41.92 -1.89 25.11
CA SER A 167 -40.65 -2.16 25.76
C SER A 167 -39.96 -3.41 25.20
N GLU A 168 -40.70 -4.46 24.85
CA GLU A 168 -40.10 -5.75 24.52
C GLU A 168 -39.23 -5.69 23.26
N GLY A 169 -39.75 -5.12 22.16
CA GLY A 169 -39.00 -4.99 20.91
C GLY A 169 -37.86 -3.97 20.97
N ILE A 170 -37.98 -2.93 21.77
CA ILE A 170 -36.90 -1.94 21.97
C ILE A 170 -35.81 -2.54 22.87
N ILE A 171 -36.18 -3.19 23.96
CA ILE A 171 -35.24 -3.83 24.89
C ILE A 171 -34.50 -4.97 24.21
N SER A 172 -35.18 -5.80 23.41
CA SER A 172 -34.51 -6.86 22.64
C SER A 172 -33.50 -6.28 21.66
N HIS A 173 -33.86 -5.21 20.94
CA HIS A 173 -32.94 -4.49 20.05
C HIS A 173 -31.70 -3.96 20.79
N GLU A 174 -31.89 -3.24 21.91
CA GLU A 174 -30.78 -2.70 22.71
C GLU A 174 -29.92 -3.79 23.35
N LYS A 175 -30.52 -4.92 23.73
CA LYS A 175 -29.76 -6.10 24.20
C LYS A 175 -28.84 -6.65 23.12
N VAL A 176 -29.28 -6.70 21.86
CA VAL A 176 -28.42 -7.19 20.77
C VAL A 176 -27.18 -6.30 20.62
N HIS A 177 -27.32 -4.98 20.75
CA HIS A 177 -26.17 -4.06 20.76
C HIS A 177 -25.18 -4.33 21.89
N ALA A 178 -25.70 -4.58 23.10
CA ALA A 178 -24.91 -4.92 24.27
C ALA A 178 -24.17 -6.27 24.09
N ILE A 179 -24.89 -7.32 23.67
CA ILE A 179 -24.36 -8.67 23.46
C ILE A 179 -23.27 -8.67 22.38
N GLN A 180 -23.52 -8.02 21.24
CA GLN A 180 -22.56 -7.94 20.14
C GLN A 180 -21.43 -6.92 20.38
N LYS A 181 -21.45 -6.21 21.52
CA LYS A 181 -20.47 -5.20 21.94
C LYS A 181 -20.28 -4.10 20.90
N HIS A 182 -21.38 -3.61 20.30
CA HIS A 182 -21.31 -2.56 19.26
C HIS A 182 -20.67 -1.26 19.77
N SER A 183 -20.77 -0.95 21.07
CA SER A 183 -20.09 0.20 21.67
C SER A 183 -18.57 0.13 21.54
N LEU A 184 -17.97 -1.06 21.59
CA LEU A 184 -16.52 -1.26 21.44
C LEU A 184 -16.08 -0.87 20.02
N ASP A 185 -16.79 -1.32 19.00
CA ASP A 185 -16.50 -1.00 17.60
C ASP A 185 -16.56 0.51 17.35
N ILE A 186 -17.56 1.20 17.90
CA ILE A 186 -17.68 2.64 17.74
C ILE A 186 -16.53 3.36 18.44
N LEU A 187 -16.17 2.95 19.66
CA LEU A 187 -15.01 3.53 20.37
C LEU A 187 -13.71 3.28 19.61
N PHE A 188 -13.51 2.07 19.09
CA PHE A 188 -12.36 1.72 18.28
C PHE A 188 -12.30 2.59 17.00
N ALA A 189 -13.43 2.76 16.31
CA ALA A 189 -13.50 3.66 15.15
C ALA A 189 -13.24 5.12 15.52
N GLU A 190 -13.74 5.61 16.66
CA GLU A 190 -13.44 6.98 17.13
C GLU A 190 -11.95 7.17 17.44
N LEU A 191 -11.29 6.20 18.06
CA LEU A 191 -9.85 6.22 18.30
C LEU A 191 -9.04 6.29 17.00
N LEU A 192 -9.42 5.50 15.98
CA LEU A 192 -8.77 5.56 14.67
C LEU A 192 -9.03 6.89 13.94
N ILE A 193 -10.25 7.43 14.05
CA ILE A 193 -10.61 8.73 13.46
C ILE A 193 -9.86 9.87 14.14
N ILE A 194 -9.58 9.80 15.43
CA ILE A 194 -8.75 10.81 16.10
C ILE A 194 -7.37 10.90 15.42
N ILE A 195 -6.78 9.75 15.11
CA ILE A 195 -5.48 9.71 14.41
C ILE A 195 -5.64 10.13 12.95
N GLN A 196 -6.77 9.88 12.30
CA GLN A 196 -7.04 10.20 10.90
C GLN A 196 -8.02 11.38 10.74
N TRP A 197 -7.99 12.36 11.64
CA TRP A 197 -9.09 13.34 11.75
C TRP A 197 -9.26 14.22 10.51
N VAL A 198 -8.20 14.37 9.71
CA VAL A 198 -8.18 15.08 8.43
C VAL A 198 -8.91 14.30 7.32
N ASN A 199 -9.02 12.97 7.45
CA ASN A 199 -9.63 12.11 6.43
C ASN A 199 -11.17 12.15 6.53
N PRO A 200 -11.88 12.80 5.59
CA PRO A 200 -13.34 12.88 5.62
C PRO A 200 -14.01 11.51 5.45
N LEU A 201 -13.36 10.57 4.77
CA LEU A 201 -13.90 9.22 4.53
C LEU A 201 -13.97 8.39 5.80
N SER A 202 -13.09 8.64 6.77
CA SER A 202 -13.12 7.94 8.05
C SER A 202 -14.41 8.23 8.83
N TYR A 203 -14.98 9.43 8.68
CA TYR A 203 -16.30 9.76 9.23
C TYR A 203 -17.46 9.07 8.49
N LEU A 204 -17.36 8.92 7.15
CA LEU A 204 -18.34 8.16 6.36
C LEU A 204 -18.30 6.66 6.70
N LEU A 205 -17.12 6.12 6.99
CA LEU A 205 -16.95 4.75 7.47
C LEU A 205 -17.61 4.57 8.84
N LYS A 206 -17.38 5.47 9.81
CA LYS A 206 -18.08 5.42 11.10
C LYS A 206 -19.60 5.45 10.94
N ARG A 207 -20.12 6.28 10.04
CA ARG A 207 -21.56 6.28 9.72
C ARG A 207 -22.01 4.92 9.17
N SER A 208 -21.24 4.32 8.26
CA SER A 208 -21.55 3.02 7.68
C SER A 208 -21.48 1.87 8.70
N ILE A 209 -20.55 1.93 9.65
CA ILE A 209 -20.44 0.98 10.77
C ILE A 209 -21.72 1.05 11.63
N ARG A 210 -22.16 2.27 11.98
CA ARG A 210 -23.41 2.47 12.72
C ARG A 210 -24.62 1.95 11.95
N GLU A 211 -24.75 2.27 10.65
CA GLU A 211 -25.81 1.70 9.80
C GLU A 211 -25.80 0.15 9.84
N ASN A 212 -24.63 -0.47 9.77
CA ASN A 212 -24.49 -1.92 9.83
C ASN A 212 -24.84 -2.52 11.20
N HIS A 213 -24.53 -1.83 12.30
CA HIS A 213 -24.93 -2.24 13.65
C HIS A 213 -26.45 -2.23 13.83
N GLU A 214 -27.14 -1.20 13.33
CA GLU A 214 -28.61 -1.16 13.33
C GLU A 214 -29.18 -2.38 12.61
N PHE A 215 -28.64 -2.73 11.43
CA PHE A 215 -29.09 -3.90 10.68
C PHE A 215 -28.82 -5.23 11.40
N LEU A 216 -27.69 -5.32 12.11
CA LEU A 216 -27.36 -6.51 12.93
C LEU A 216 -28.31 -6.64 14.12
N ALA A 217 -28.63 -5.52 14.77
CA ALA A 217 -29.59 -5.48 15.88
C ALA A 217 -31.00 -5.86 15.40
N ASP A 218 -31.47 -5.28 14.29
CA ASP A 218 -32.73 -5.62 13.63
C ASP A 218 -32.81 -7.13 13.31
N ARG A 219 -31.74 -7.70 12.76
CA ARG A 219 -31.68 -9.14 12.50
C ARG A 219 -31.76 -9.97 13.78
N GLY A 220 -31.07 -9.56 14.83
CA GLY A 220 -31.08 -10.27 16.11
C GLY A 220 -32.49 -10.40 16.68
N VAL A 221 -33.27 -9.31 16.64
CA VAL A 221 -34.67 -9.33 17.09
C VAL A 221 -35.54 -10.25 16.25
N LEU A 222 -35.36 -10.26 14.92
CA LEU A 222 -36.13 -11.12 14.02
C LEU A 222 -35.76 -12.61 14.16
N MET A 223 -34.59 -12.93 14.70
CA MET A 223 -34.21 -14.32 15.00
C MET A 223 -34.88 -14.86 16.26
N ASP A 224 -35.26 -14.00 17.20
CA ASP A 224 -35.92 -14.36 18.46
C ASP A 224 -37.45 -14.58 18.30
N ASN A 225 -37.91 -15.02 17.12
CA ASN A 225 -39.32 -15.28 16.77
C ASN A 225 -40.30 -14.09 16.91
N THR A 226 -39.80 -12.85 16.80
CA THR A 226 -40.67 -11.68 16.76
C THR A 226 -41.37 -11.56 15.39
N ASP A 227 -42.66 -11.26 15.37
CA ASP A 227 -43.39 -11.00 14.12
C ASP A 227 -42.81 -9.75 13.43
N PHE A 228 -42.40 -9.92 12.17
CA PHE A 228 -41.78 -8.89 11.35
C PHE A 228 -42.68 -7.64 11.22
N GLU A 229 -43.99 -7.83 11.04
CA GLU A 229 -44.91 -6.69 10.86
C GLU A 229 -45.13 -5.93 12.18
N GLN A 230 -45.26 -6.63 13.30
CA GLN A 230 -45.31 -6.01 14.63
C GLN A 230 -44.05 -5.19 14.91
N TYR A 231 -42.88 -5.77 14.62
CA TYR A 231 -41.61 -5.08 14.82
C TYR A 231 -41.46 -3.84 13.93
N LYS A 232 -41.86 -3.93 12.67
CA LYS A 232 -41.85 -2.80 11.72
C LYS A 232 -42.77 -1.66 12.17
N LEU A 233 -43.96 -1.98 12.69
CA LEU A 233 -44.86 -0.98 13.27
C LEU A 233 -44.26 -0.30 14.50
N LEU A 234 -43.61 -1.07 15.38
CA LEU A 234 -42.90 -0.55 16.54
C LEU A 234 -41.77 0.42 16.13
N LEU A 235 -40.98 0.08 15.12
CA LEU A 235 -39.93 0.96 14.59
C LEU A 235 -40.50 2.27 14.03
N LEU A 236 -41.61 2.20 13.29
CA LEU A 236 -42.30 3.38 12.74
C LEU A 236 -42.82 4.28 13.87
N GLN A 237 -43.51 3.70 14.85
CA GLN A 237 -44.06 4.43 16.00
C GLN A 237 -42.95 5.15 16.78
N ASN A 238 -41.87 4.44 17.10
CA ASN A 238 -40.76 5.02 17.86
C ASN A 238 -40.00 6.12 17.06
N SER A 239 -39.90 5.98 15.74
CA SER A 239 -39.23 6.96 14.88
C SER A 239 -40.01 8.28 14.69
N SER A 240 -41.34 8.23 14.79
CA SER A 240 -42.21 9.41 14.62
C SER A 240 -42.08 10.45 15.73
N LEU A 241 -41.52 10.07 16.89
CA LEU A 241 -41.31 10.97 18.03
C LEU A 241 -40.12 11.92 17.86
N LEU A 242 -39.32 11.78 16.79
CA LEU A 242 -38.07 12.53 16.57
C LEU A 242 -38.21 13.73 15.61
N THR A 243 -39.41 14.21 15.32
CA THR A 243 -39.59 15.41 14.47
C THR A 243 -39.38 16.70 15.27
N ILE A 244 -38.14 17.21 15.27
CA ILE A 244 -37.83 18.57 15.70
C ILE A 244 -37.31 19.38 14.49
N ASN A 245 -38.02 20.47 14.20
CA ASN A 245 -37.70 21.65 13.38
C ASN A 245 -37.15 21.50 11.93
N SER A 246 -38.00 22.00 11.03
CA SER A 246 -37.93 22.01 9.57
C SER A 246 -37.05 23.13 8.99
N ILE A 247 -35.75 22.86 8.85
CA ILE A 247 -34.88 23.39 7.75
C ILE A 247 -33.99 22.25 7.20
N THR A 248 -33.93 21.10 7.88
CA THR A 248 -32.98 20.02 7.62
C THR A 248 -33.66 18.82 6.93
N HIS A 249 -32.96 18.20 5.99
CA HIS A 249 -33.37 16.94 5.37
C HIS A 249 -33.63 15.90 6.47
N ASN A 250 -34.79 15.23 6.45
CA ASN A 250 -35.18 14.27 7.49
C ASN A 250 -34.29 13.01 7.42
N PHE A 251 -33.16 13.05 8.13
CA PHE A 251 -32.14 12.01 8.12
C PHE A 251 -32.62 10.70 8.77
N SER A 252 -33.54 10.76 9.74
CA SER A 252 -34.10 9.56 10.41
C SER A 252 -34.94 8.74 9.44
N TYR A 253 -35.73 9.38 8.56
CA TYR A 253 -36.48 8.67 7.51
C TYR A 253 -35.57 7.88 6.57
N SER A 254 -34.42 8.44 6.19
CA SER A 254 -33.46 7.76 5.31
C SER A 254 -32.84 6.51 5.96
N LEU A 255 -32.64 6.52 7.28
CA LEU A 255 -32.09 5.39 8.02
C LEU A 255 -33.16 4.32 8.27
N LEU A 256 -34.36 4.72 8.69
CA LEU A 256 -35.49 3.81 8.90
C LEU A 256 -35.84 3.04 7.61
N LYS A 257 -35.91 3.75 6.48
CA LYS A 257 -36.13 3.12 5.17
C LYS A 257 -35.05 2.09 4.84
N LYS A 258 -33.78 2.38 5.15
CA LYS A 258 -32.67 1.43 4.94
C LYS A 258 -32.80 0.21 5.86
N ARG A 259 -33.14 0.39 7.14
CA ARG A 259 -33.37 -0.69 8.11
C ARG A 259 -34.45 -1.64 7.62
N ILE A 260 -35.63 -1.12 7.28
CA ILE A 260 -36.76 -1.91 6.77
C ILE A 260 -36.40 -2.64 5.47
N ASN A 261 -35.75 -1.97 4.51
CA ASN A 261 -35.32 -2.58 3.25
C ASN A 261 -34.24 -3.66 3.46
N MET A 262 -33.39 -3.52 4.48
CA MET A 262 -32.34 -4.49 4.77
C MET A 262 -32.91 -5.79 5.36
N MET A 263 -33.95 -5.70 6.20
CA MET A 263 -34.62 -6.86 6.79
C MET A 263 -35.23 -7.80 5.74
N THR A 264 -35.70 -7.26 4.61
CA THR A 264 -36.36 -8.05 3.54
C THR A 264 -35.41 -8.48 2.42
N ARG A 265 -34.15 -8.02 2.43
CA ARG A 265 -33.18 -8.27 1.35
C ARG A 265 -32.50 -9.63 1.45
N LYS A 266 -32.28 -10.24 0.29
CA LYS A 266 -31.48 -11.46 0.13
C LYS A 266 -30.13 -11.14 -0.52
N ASN A 267 -29.14 -12.00 -0.27
CA ASN A 267 -27.81 -11.88 -0.86
C ASN A 267 -27.84 -12.11 -2.37
N SER A 268 -27.13 -11.27 -3.12
CA SER A 268 -26.90 -11.48 -4.54
C SER A 268 -25.58 -12.22 -4.74
N LYS A 269 -25.65 -13.47 -5.22
CA LYS A 269 -24.47 -14.30 -5.50
C LYS A 269 -23.51 -13.60 -6.47
N ILE A 270 -24.03 -12.97 -7.53
CA ILE A 270 -23.23 -12.26 -8.55
C ILE A 270 -22.44 -11.11 -7.93
N LYS A 271 -23.09 -10.25 -7.14
CA LYS A 271 -22.42 -9.11 -6.50
C LYS A 271 -21.39 -9.55 -5.45
N LEU A 272 -21.65 -10.65 -4.73
CA LEU A 272 -20.68 -11.21 -3.80
C LEU A 272 -19.43 -11.75 -4.52
N VAL A 273 -19.61 -12.48 -5.63
CA VAL A 273 -18.50 -13.02 -6.43
C VAL A 273 -17.69 -11.87 -7.06
N LEU A 274 -18.35 -10.90 -7.70
CA LEU A 274 -17.69 -9.72 -8.26
C LEU A 274 -16.94 -8.92 -7.20
N GLY A 275 -17.55 -8.69 -6.04
CA GLY A 275 -16.90 -8.02 -4.92
C GLY A 275 -15.68 -8.78 -4.41
N ALA A 276 -15.76 -10.11 -4.33
CA ALA A 276 -14.64 -10.96 -3.91
C ALA A 276 -13.47 -10.95 -4.91
N ILE A 277 -13.74 -10.83 -6.22
CA ILE A 277 -12.70 -10.70 -7.26
C ILE A 277 -12.08 -9.30 -7.24
N LEU A 278 -12.88 -8.26 -7.06
CA LEU A 278 -12.39 -6.87 -7.08
C LEU A 278 -11.62 -6.49 -5.81
N LEU A 279 -11.91 -7.14 -4.68
CA LEU A 279 -11.26 -6.87 -3.41
C LEU A 279 -9.72 -7.05 -3.42
N PRO A 280 -9.14 -8.18 -3.89
CA PRO A 280 -7.69 -8.34 -3.96
C PRO A 280 -7.05 -7.36 -4.97
N ILE A 281 -7.75 -7.00 -6.04
CA ILE A 281 -7.29 -5.99 -7.00
C ILE A 281 -7.21 -4.63 -6.33
N ALA A 282 -8.28 -4.22 -5.63
CA ALA A 282 -8.32 -2.99 -4.87
C ALA A 282 -7.22 -2.95 -3.80
N PHE A 283 -7.02 -4.05 -3.08
CA PHE A 283 -5.94 -4.17 -2.11
C PHE A 283 -4.55 -4.06 -2.76
N GLY A 284 -4.33 -4.72 -3.89
CA GLY A 284 -3.11 -4.60 -4.69
C GLY A 284 -2.83 -3.17 -5.14
N ILE A 285 -3.86 -2.45 -5.62
CA ILE A 285 -3.75 -1.03 -5.98
C ILE A 285 -3.40 -0.18 -4.74
N THR A 286 -4.00 -0.45 -3.59
CA THR A 286 -3.65 0.29 -2.36
C THR A 286 -2.20 0.07 -1.93
N ILE A 287 -1.68 -1.15 -2.07
CA ILE A 287 -0.27 -1.46 -1.78
C ILE A 287 0.64 -0.75 -2.80
N LEU A 288 0.33 -0.83 -4.09
CA LEU A 288 1.13 -0.21 -5.15
C LEU A 288 1.14 1.32 -5.04
N ALA A 289 0.01 1.94 -4.65
CA ALA A 289 -0.06 3.37 -4.43
C ALA A 289 0.67 3.81 -3.14
N CYS A 290 0.79 2.91 -2.17
CA CYS A 290 1.58 3.16 -0.96
C CYS A 290 3.08 2.97 -1.20
N SER A 291 3.48 2.10 -2.14
CA SER A 291 4.87 2.04 -2.61
C SER A 291 5.17 3.27 -3.47
N SER A 292 5.93 4.21 -2.92
CA SER A 292 6.56 5.22 -3.77
C SER A 292 7.65 4.53 -4.59
N PRO A 293 7.69 4.68 -5.93
CA PRO A 293 8.91 4.41 -6.65
C PRO A 293 10.01 5.30 -6.07
N GLN A 294 11.17 4.71 -5.79
CA GLN A 294 12.38 5.47 -5.51
C GLN A 294 12.60 6.42 -6.70
N LYS A 295 12.63 7.72 -6.44
CA LYS A 295 13.00 8.71 -7.45
C LYS A 295 14.48 8.50 -7.76
N ASP A 296 14.78 7.83 -8.87
CA ASP A 296 16.00 8.11 -9.59
C ASP A 296 15.76 9.46 -10.29
N GLU A 297 16.41 10.51 -9.80
CA GLU A 297 16.49 11.80 -10.49
C GLU A 297 17.33 11.64 -11.76
N ALA A 298 16.70 11.21 -12.84
CA ALA A 298 17.09 11.50 -14.21
C ALA A 298 15.88 11.22 -15.11
N LEU A 299 15.67 12.06 -16.14
CA LEU A 299 14.62 11.96 -17.17
C LEU A 299 13.32 12.74 -16.89
N THR A 300 13.46 14.05 -16.67
CA THR A 300 12.44 15.03 -17.09
C THR A 300 13.07 16.08 -18.01
N GLU A 301 13.77 15.63 -19.06
CA GLU A 301 14.08 16.45 -20.24
C GLU A 301 14.22 15.51 -21.45
N GLU A 302 13.10 15.01 -21.98
CA GLU A 302 13.01 14.55 -23.37
C GLU A 302 11.52 14.33 -23.73
N MET A 303 10.78 15.44 -23.77
CA MET A 303 9.47 15.51 -24.44
C MET A 303 9.50 16.63 -25.46
N THR A 304 10.21 16.40 -26.57
CA THR A 304 9.96 17.04 -27.86
C THR A 304 10.81 16.33 -28.89
N ASN A 305 10.29 15.24 -29.46
CA ASN A 305 10.18 15.07 -30.92
C ASN A 305 9.79 13.63 -31.29
N THR A 306 8.92 13.57 -32.30
CA THR A 306 8.64 12.42 -33.18
C THR A 306 7.42 11.59 -32.83
N GLU A 307 6.26 12.10 -33.27
CA GLU A 307 5.12 11.31 -33.71
C GLU A 307 5.38 10.68 -35.11
N GLN A 308 4.79 9.50 -35.32
CA GLN A 308 4.55 8.75 -36.59
C GLN A 308 5.78 8.02 -37.20
N THR A 309 5.75 6.71 -37.50
CA THR A 309 4.73 5.97 -38.26
C THR A 309 4.82 4.45 -38.03
N LYS A 310 3.68 3.76 -38.14
CA LYS A 310 3.44 2.30 -38.11
C LYS A 310 4.16 1.53 -39.24
N THR A 311 4.36 0.22 -39.10
CA THR A 311 3.64 -0.87 -39.83
C THR A 311 4.13 -2.27 -39.38
N GLU A 312 3.21 -3.22 -39.47
CA GLU A 312 3.12 -4.61 -39.00
C GLU A 312 4.02 -5.64 -39.72
N GLN A 313 4.29 -6.78 -39.06
CA GLN A 313 4.13 -8.18 -39.56
C GLN A 313 4.57 -9.18 -38.45
N SER A 314 3.64 -9.98 -37.90
CA SER A 314 3.38 -11.42 -38.18
C SER A 314 4.61 -12.32 -38.06
N GLU A 315 4.65 -13.30 -37.15
CA GLU A 315 4.06 -14.65 -37.29
C GLU A 315 4.67 -15.64 -36.27
N ASN A 316 3.95 -16.73 -36.03
CA ASN A 316 4.13 -17.78 -35.01
C ASN A 316 5.46 -18.55 -35.07
N ALA A 317 5.89 -19.12 -33.93
CA ALA A 317 6.34 -20.52 -33.85
C ALA A 317 6.40 -21.02 -32.40
N GLU A 318 5.84 -22.21 -32.20
CA GLU A 318 5.75 -22.97 -30.96
C GLU A 318 7.09 -23.57 -30.50
N MET A 319 7.18 -23.74 -29.18
CA MET A 319 7.71 -24.88 -28.42
C MET A 319 8.70 -25.83 -29.10
N ASN A 320 9.89 -25.98 -28.49
CA ASN A 320 10.48 -27.30 -28.26
C ASN A 320 11.42 -27.29 -27.05
N GLN A 321 11.05 -28.10 -26.06
CA GLN A 321 11.96 -28.60 -25.04
C GLN A 321 12.71 -29.78 -25.64
N GLU A 322 14.03 -29.78 -25.53
CA GLU A 322 14.82 -31.00 -25.70
C GLU A 322 15.88 -31.05 -24.59
N LYS A 323 15.74 -32.08 -23.75
CA LYS A 323 16.82 -32.58 -22.89
C LYS A 323 17.71 -33.44 -23.77
N GLU A 324 19.04 -33.22 -23.75
CA GLU A 324 19.99 -34.33 -23.56
C GLU A 324 21.47 -33.91 -23.35
N VAL A 325 22.09 -34.69 -22.48
CA VAL A 325 23.50 -35.10 -22.33
C VAL A 325 24.62 -34.07 -22.06
N ALA A 326 25.29 -34.35 -20.94
CA ALA A 326 26.59 -33.83 -20.55
C ALA A 326 27.67 -34.06 -21.62
N THR A 327 28.16 -32.95 -22.18
CA THR A 327 29.50 -32.83 -22.75
C THR A 327 30.20 -31.69 -22.03
N SER A 328 31.46 -31.94 -21.68
CA SER A 328 32.28 -31.19 -20.72
C SER A 328 32.81 -29.85 -21.22
N ASP A 329 31.97 -29.04 -21.89
CA ASP A 329 32.41 -27.77 -22.48
C ASP A 329 31.38 -26.64 -22.37
N GLN A 330 30.59 -26.64 -21.30
CA GLN A 330 29.65 -25.56 -21.01
C GLN A 330 30.39 -24.24 -20.71
N VAL A 331 30.05 -23.19 -21.47
CA VAL A 331 30.48 -21.82 -21.19
C VAL A 331 29.49 -21.21 -20.19
N TYR A 332 29.99 -20.84 -19.03
CA TYR A 332 29.20 -20.24 -17.95
C TYR A 332 29.12 -18.73 -18.14
N LYS A 333 27.96 -18.13 -17.83
CA LYS A 333 27.78 -16.66 -17.85
C LYS A 333 27.98 -16.03 -16.47
N VAL A 334 27.83 -16.82 -15.41
CA VAL A 334 27.99 -16.42 -14.02
C VAL A 334 28.60 -17.60 -13.28
N VAL A 335 29.66 -17.35 -12.51
CA VAL A 335 30.38 -18.34 -11.70
C VAL A 335 30.71 -17.77 -10.33
N GLU A 336 31.05 -18.62 -9.36
CA GLU A 336 31.42 -18.24 -7.99
C GLU A 336 32.62 -17.30 -7.94
N THR A 337 33.66 -17.57 -8.75
CA THR A 337 34.82 -16.67 -8.91
C THR A 337 34.92 -16.24 -10.37
N MET A 338 34.67 -14.97 -10.66
CA MET A 338 34.75 -14.42 -12.01
C MET A 338 36.19 -14.36 -12.54
N PRO A 339 36.42 -14.51 -13.86
CA PRO A 339 37.73 -14.32 -14.46
C PRO A 339 38.28 -12.91 -14.19
N GLU A 340 39.59 -12.82 -13.96
CA GLU A 340 40.26 -11.56 -13.59
C GLU A 340 41.47 -11.30 -14.51
N PHE A 341 41.62 -10.06 -14.98
CA PHE A 341 42.82 -9.65 -15.72
C PHE A 341 44.07 -9.73 -14.81
N PRO A 342 45.27 -10.05 -15.33
CA PRO A 342 46.49 -10.04 -14.52
C PRO A 342 46.74 -8.67 -13.88
N GLY A 343 46.75 -8.61 -12.54
CA GLY A 343 46.87 -7.34 -11.81
C GLY A 343 45.55 -6.62 -11.53
N GLY A 344 44.41 -7.26 -11.83
CA GLY A 344 43.08 -6.75 -11.52
C GLY A 344 42.55 -5.72 -12.52
N THR A 345 41.43 -5.09 -12.16
CA THR A 345 40.71 -4.14 -13.01
C THR A 345 41.51 -2.88 -13.32
N SER A 346 42.35 -2.41 -12.40
CA SER A 346 43.21 -1.24 -12.61
C SER A 346 44.24 -1.43 -13.72
N GLU A 347 44.92 -2.58 -13.74
CA GLU A 347 45.88 -2.91 -14.81
C GLU A 347 45.19 -3.18 -16.14
N LEU A 348 43.95 -3.70 -16.12
CA LEU A 348 43.14 -3.81 -17.34
C LEU A 348 42.90 -2.44 -17.98
N TYR A 349 42.50 -1.42 -17.19
CA TYR A 349 42.28 -0.07 -17.73
C TYR A 349 43.57 0.57 -18.24
N LYS A 350 44.69 0.37 -17.54
CA LYS A 350 46.00 0.84 -17.99
C LYS A 350 46.41 0.18 -19.31
N TYR A 351 46.27 -1.15 -19.41
CA TYR A 351 46.51 -1.89 -20.65
C TYR A 351 45.65 -1.37 -21.80
N LEU A 352 44.35 -1.14 -21.56
CA LEU A 352 43.45 -0.58 -22.57
C LEU A 352 43.92 0.82 -23.02
N GLY A 353 44.31 1.69 -22.08
CA GLY A 353 44.82 3.03 -22.38
C GLY A 353 46.12 3.04 -23.20
N GLU A 354 47.02 2.09 -22.96
CA GLU A 354 48.30 1.98 -23.67
C GLU A 354 48.18 1.30 -25.05
N ASN A 355 47.20 0.40 -25.22
CA ASN A 355 47.10 -0.45 -26.41
C ASN A 355 45.98 -0.07 -27.37
N ILE A 356 44.98 0.71 -26.95
CA ILE A 356 43.92 1.25 -27.83
C ILE A 356 44.49 2.42 -28.64
N LYS A 357 44.34 2.34 -29.96
CA LYS A 357 44.65 3.44 -30.88
C LYS A 357 43.38 3.95 -31.51
N TYR A 358 43.10 5.24 -31.36
CA TYR A 358 41.95 5.86 -32.00
C TYR A 358 42.12 5.84 -33.54
N PRO A 359 41.21 5.21 -34.31
CA PRO A 359 41.28 5.26 -35.78
C PRO A 359 41.15 6.70 -36.29
N GLU A 360 42.01 7.09 -37.23
CA GLU A 360 42.07 8.48 -37.75
C GLU A 360 40.78 8.91 -38.46
N SER A 361 40.07 7.99 -39.10
CA SER A 361 38.77 8.24 -39.74
C SER A 361 37.69 8.55 -38.70
N ALA A 362 37.50 7.67 -37.71
CA ALA A 362 36.62 7.94 -36.56
C ALA A 362 36.95 9.25 -35.81
N LYS A 363 38.24 9.62 -35.75
CA LYS A 363 38.70 10.88 -35.15
C LYS A 363 38.31 12.12 -35.98
N LYS A 364 38.47 12.07 -37.32
CA LYS A 364 38.06 13.15 -38.23
C LYS A 364 36.55 13.40 -38.22
N GLU A 365 35.78 12.34 -38.07
CA GLU A 365 34.31 12.38 -38.03
C GLU A 365 33.75 12.70 -36.64
N GLY A 366 34.61 12.85 -35.62
CA GLY A 366 34.18 13.18 -34.26
C GLY A 366 33.38 12.06 -33.58
N ILE A 367 33.45 10.82 -34.07
CA ILE A 367 32.65 9.69 -33.58
C ILE A 367 33.18 9.27 -32.23
N GLN A 368 32.35 9.37 -31.19
CA GLN A 368 32.64 8.93 -29.82
C GLN A 368 31.56 7.95 -29.33
N GLY A 369 31.89 7.12 -28.35
CA GLY A 369 30.90 6.25 -27.73
C GLY A 369 31.48 5.01 -27.06
N ARG A 370 30.58 4.16 -26.54
CA ARG A 370 30.92 2.93 -25.82
C ARG A 370 30.67 1.71 -26.69
N VAL A 371 31.74 0.95 -26.96
CA VAL A 371 31.70 -0.33 -27.66
C VAL A 371 31.66 -1.46 -26.63
N PHE A 372 30.79 -2.44 -26.83
CA PHE A 372 30.66 -3.62 -25.97
C PHE A 372 31.08 -4.87 -26.74
N ILE A 373 32.10 -5.54 -26.23
CA ILE A 373 32.63 -6.79 -26.80
C ILE A 373 32.46 -7.90 -25.77
N SER A 374 31.90 -9.04 -26.21
CA SER A 374 31.86 -10.30 -25.46
C SER A 374 33.01 -11.19 -25.87
N PHE A 375 33.60 -11.93 -24.94
CA PHE A 375 34.60 -12.96 -25.22
C PHE A 375 34.56 -14.04 -24.14
N VAL A 376 35.08 -15.22 -24.44
CA VAL A 376 35.14 -16.36 -23.52
C VAL A 376 36.55 -16.52 -22.97
N VAL A 377 36.68 -16.48 -21.64
CA VAL A 377 37.91 -16.83 -20.94
C VAL A 377 37.94 -18.34 -20.70
N ASN A 378 38.93 -19.02 -21.26
CA ASN A 378 39.12 -20.46 -21.14
C ASN A 378 39.71 -20.86 -19.78
N LYS A 379 39.68 -22.17 -19.49
CA LYS A 379 40.26 -22.75 -18.27
C LYS A 379 41.75 -22.47 -18.09
N ASP A 380 42.47 -22.23 -19.19
CA ASP A 380 43.90 -21.89 -19.20
C ASP A 380 44.18 -20.37 -19.17
N GLY A 381 43.12 -19.55 -19.09
CA GLY A 381 43.20 -18.10 -19.13
C GLY A 381 43.27 -17.48 -20.53
N SER A 382 43.27 -18.28 -21.59
CA SER A 382 43.25 -17.75 -22.96
C SER A 382 41.87 -17.18 -23.32
N ILE A 383 41.84 -16.21 -24.22
CA ILE A 383 40.60 -15.60 -24.72
C ILE A 383 40.21 -16.26 -26.04
N SER A 384 38.93 -16.58 -26.19
CA SER A 384 38.32 -17.13 -27.40
C SER A 384 36.95 -16.51 -27.65
N ASP A 385 36.32 -16.78 -28.80
CA ASP A 385 34.96 -16.35 -29.14
C ASP A 385 34.67 -14.84 -28.96
N VAL A 386 35.60 -14.01 -29.41
CA VAL A 386 35.45 -12.54 -29.36
C VAL A 386 34.35 -12.10 -30.34
N LYS A 387 33.23 -11.61 -29.80
CA LYS A 387 32.04 -11.17 -30.53
C LYS A 387 31.64 -9.75 -30.14
N LYS A 388 31.19 -8.98 -31.12
CA LYS A 388 30.60 -7.66 -30.87
C LYS A 388 29.17 -7.82 -30.34
N LEU A 389 28.86 -7.21 -29.21
CA LEU A 389 27.49 -7.11 -28.69
C LEU A 389 26.81 -5.81 -29.13
N ARG A 390 27.51 -4.68 -28.98
CA ARG A 390 27.01 -3.36 -29.35
C ARG A 390 28.17 -2.49 -29.82
N GLY A 391 28.08 -2.02 -31.05
CA GLY A 391 29.08 -1.16 -31.67
C GLY A 391 28.68 0.30 -31.73
N VAL A 392 29.64 1.14 -32.09
CA VAL A 392 29.42 2.58 -32.35
C VAL A 392 29.70 2.88 -33.82
N SER A 393 30.88 2.48 -34.31
CA SER A 393 31.25 2.51 -35.72
C SER A 393 32.10 1.30 -36.05
N GLU A 394 32.09 0.86 -37.30
CA GLU A 394 32.80 -0.34 -37.73
C GLU A 394 34.31 -0.29 -37.41
N GLU A 395 34.90 0.91 -37.44
CA GLU A 395 36.33 1.13 -37.16
C GLU A 395 36.67 1.02 -35.68
N LEU A 396 35.85 1.63 -34.81
CA LEU A 396 36.00 1.53 -33.36
C LEU A 396 35.74 0.10 -32.87
N ASP A 397 34.78 -0.57 -33.49
CA ASP A 397 34.47 -1.97 -33.23
C ASP A 397 35.66 -2.88 -33.57
N LYS A 398 36.27 -2.69 -34.75
CA LYS A 398 37.45 -3.44 -35.19
C LYS A 398 38.64 -3.23 -34.24
N GLU A 399 38.88 -2.00 -33.81
CA GLU A 399 39.96 -1.69 -32.88
C GLU A 399 39.72 -2.30 -31.50
N ALA A 400 38.50 -2.19 -30.96
CA ALA A 400 38.12 -2.83 -29.69
C ALA A 400 38.33 -4.35 -29.74
N MET A 401 37.93 -5.01 -30.83
CA MET A 401 38.15 -6.45 -31.02
C MET A 401 39.64 -6.81 -31.16
N ARG A 402 40.46 -5.97 -31.81
CA ARG A 402 41.91 -6.19 -31.94
C ARG A 402 42.59 -6.19 -30.57
N VAL A 403 42.26 -5.21 -29.73
CA VAL A 403 42.88 -5.08 -28.40
C VAL A 403 42.50 -6.26 -27.50
N ILE A 404 41.24 -6.69 -27.52
CA ILE A 404 40.80 -7.84 -26.71
C ILE A 404 41.48 -9.15 -27.15
N LYS A 405 41.64 -9.38 -28.45
CA LYS A 405 42.36 -10.57 -28.97
C LYS A 405 43.83 -10.62 -28.56
N ASN A 406 44.44 -9.47 -28.27
CA ASN A 406 45.86 -9.35 -27.93
C ASN A 406 46.13 -9.28 -26.43
N MET A 407 45.10 -9.45 -25.58
CA MET A 407 45.27 -9.41 -24.14
C MET A 407 46.13 -10.58 -23.62
N PRO A 408 46.89 -10.38 -22.53
CA PRO A 408 47.57 -11.46 -21.84
C PRO A 408 46.58 -12.48 -21.25
N LYS A 409 47.08 -13.65 -20.84
CA LYS A 409 46.24 -14.69 -20.22
C LYS A 409 45.60 -14.20 -18.92
N TRP A 410 44.29 -14.35 -18.81
CA TRP A 410 43.50 -13.99 -17.62
C TRP A 410 43.61 -15.07 -16.54
N LYS A 411 43.31 -14.71 -15.30
CA LYS A 411 42.97 -15.71 -14.29
C LYS A 411 41.60 -16.31 -14.64
N PRO A 412 41.48 -17.64 -14.78
CA PRO A 412 40.23 -18.28 -15.19
C PRO A 412 39.19 -18.17 -14.09
N GLY A 413 37.91 -18.26 -14.46
CA GLY A 413 36.82 -18.34 -13.50
C GLY A 413 36.75 -19.73 -12.84
N GLU A 414 36.25 -19.76 -11.61
CA GLU A 414 36.12 -21.00 -10.82
C GLU A 414 34.67 -21.20 -10.37
N GLN A 415 34.20 -22.45 -10.48
CA GLN A 415 32.89 -22.89 -10.05
C GLN A 415 33.07 -24.19 -9.27
N ARG A 416 32.64 -24.24 -8.00
CA ARG A 416 32.79 -25.42 -7.13
C ARG A 416 34.25 -25.92 -7.04
N GLY A 417 35.21 -25.00 -7.08
CA GLY A 417 36.65 -25.28 -7.04
C GLY A 417 37.27 -25.80 -8.35
N GLU A 418 36.50 -25.91 -9.44
CA GLU A 418 37.02 -26.27 -10.76
C GLU A 418 37.09 -25.06 -11.69
N LYS A 419 38.16 -25.00 -12.50
CA LYS A 419 38.33 -23.96 -13.53
C LYS A 419 37.37 -24.21 -14.69
N VAL A 420 36.57 -23.21 -15.04
CA VAL A 420 35.53 -23.30 -16.07
C VAL A 420 35.67 -22.21 -17.13
N LYS A 421 35.06 -22.44 -18.31
CA LYS A 421 35.00 -21.44 -19.38
C LYS A 421 33.93 -20.40 -19.02
N VAL A 422 34.26 -19.12 -19.08
CA VAL A 422 33.33 -18.05 -18.68
C VAL A 422 33.20 -16.99 -19.77
N GLU A 423 31.97 -16.63 -20.14
CA GLU A 423 31.68 -15.51 -21.02
C GLU A 423 31.79 -14.19 -20.24
N TYR A 424 32.61 -13.26 -20.74
CA TYR A 424 32.89 -11.97 -20.14
C TYR A 424 32.60 -10.84 -21.14
N ALA A 425 31.85 -9.82 -20.71
CA ALA A 425 31.53 -8.66 -21.54
C ALA A 425 32.28 -7.42 -21.03
N LEU A 426 33.11 -6.84 -21.90
CA LEU A 426 33.94 -5.67 -21.57
C LEU A 426 33.44 -4.42 -22.31
N PRO A 427 33.01 -3.36 -21.59
CA PRO A 427 32.75 -2.06 -22.19
C PRO A 427 34.05 -1.27 -22.39
N ILE A 428 34.30 -0.83 -23.62
CA ILE A 428 35.42 0.05 -23.99
C ILE A 428 34.85 1.42 -24.39
N ASN A 429 35.30 2.48 -23.74
CA ASN A 429 34.82 3.84 -23.99
C ASN A 429 35.81 4.61 -24.87
N PHE A 430 35.36 5.04 -26.05
CA PHE A 430 36.12 5.91 -26.95
C PHE A 430 35.66 7.36 -26.77
N LYS A 431 36.57 8.21 -26.29
CA LYS A 431 36.34 9.65 -26.12
C LYS A 431 37.52 10.40 -26.72
N LEU A 432 37.25 11.46 -27.48
CA LEU A 432 38.27 12.40 -27.93
C LEU A 432 38.52 13.41 -26.81
N ASN A 433 39.80 13.66 -26.53
CA ASN A 433 40.21 14.71 -25.60
C ASN A 433 40.18 16.08 -26.26
#